data_AF-A0A519EDY5-F1
#
_entry.id   AF-A0A519EDY5-F1
#
_cell.length_a   1.000
_cell.length_b   1.000
_cell.length_c   1.000
_cell.angle_alpha   90.00
_cell.angle_beta   90.00
_cell.angle_gamma   90.00
#
_symmetry.space_group_name_H-M   'P 1'
#
loop_
_entity.id
_entity.type
_entity.pdbx_description
1 polymer ?
#
loop_
_entity_poly.entity_id
_entity_poly.type
_entity_poly.pdbx_seq_one_letter_code
_entity_poly.pdbx_strand_id
1 'polypeptide(L)'
;MTALIERHGRCVHWLGEPGEGDAERQRDIDWGMCQSCPGTDANLAALKKKYRGQTSVMNALQALDERVEPMGREEAKRFCATTRKPEWAK
;
A
#
# COMPACT_ATOMS: atom_id res chain seq x y z
N MET A 1 -11.81 -8.25 -6.37
CA MET A 1 -11.01 -8.63 -5.18
C MET A 1 -9.53 -8.65 -5.51
N THR A 2 -9.14 -9.17 -6.68
CA THR A 2 -7.77 -9.15 -7.23
C THR A 2 -7.06 -7.79 -7.11
N ALA A 3 -7.73 -6.69 -7.51
CA ALA A 3 -7.12 -5.36 -7.46
C ALA A 3 -6.69 -4.89 -6.04
N LEU A 4 -7.42 -5.26 -4.98
CA LEU A 4 -7.00 -4.93 -3.60
C LEU A 4 -5.80 -5.79 -3.19
N ILE A 5 -5.87 -7.10 -3.43
CA ILE A 5 -4.81 -8.06 -3.07
C ILE A 5 -3.50 -7.65 -3.74
N GLU A 6 -3.54 -7.33 -5.03
CA GLU A 6 -2.38 -6.86 -5.78
C GLU A 6 -1.83 -5.53 -5.24
N ARG A 7 -2.71 -4.57 -4.91
CA ARG A 7 -2.30 -3.28 -4.36
C ARG A 7 -1.66 -3.44 -2.97
N HIS A 8 -2.27 -4.24 -2.11
CA HIS A 8 -1.75 -4.60 -0.79
C HIS A 8 -0.40 -5.29 -0.90
N GLY A 9 -0.28 -6.31 -1.75
CA GLY A 9 0.98 -7.03 -1.98
C GLY A 9 2.10 -6.11 -2.47
N ARG A 10 1.81 -5.18 -3.39
CA ARG A 10 2.78 -4.16 -3.81
C ARG A 10 3.20 -3.25 -2.67
N CYS A 11 2.28 -2.86 -1.78
CA CYS A 11 2.63 -2.05 -0.62
C CYS A 11 3.54 -2.81 0.36
N VAL A 12 3.18 -4.05 0.70
CA VAL A 12 4.00 -4.92 1.56
C VAL A 12 5.39 -5.13 0.98
N HIS A 13 5.49 -5.35 -0.33
CA HIS A 13 6.77 -5.45 -1.01
C HIS A 13 7.64 -4.23 -0.71
N TRP A 14 7.18 -3.02 -1.06
CA TRP A 14 7.99 -1.81 -0.86
C TRP A 14 8.33 -1.51 0.60
N LEU A 15 7.44 -1.83 1.55
CA LEU A 15 7.71 -1.66 2.98
C LEU A 15 8.85 -2.54 3.50
N GLY A 16 9.04 -3.73 2.91
CA GLY A 16 10.06 -4.69 3.33
C GLY A 16 11.42 -4.49 2.66
N GLU A 17 11.55 -3.56 1.73
CA GLU A 17 12.76 -3.38 0.94
C GLU A 17 13.81 -2.53 1.68
N PRO A 18 15.10 -2.92 1.65
CA PRO A 18 16.17 -2.13 2.25
C PRO A 18 16.55 -0.94 1.34
N GLY A 19 16.67 0.26 1.93
CA GLY A 19 17.11 1.48 1.23
C GLY A 19 18.21 2.27 1.95
N GLU A 20 18.63 1.84 3.14
CA GLU A 20 19.60 2.58 3.95
C GLU A 20 20.97 2.68 3.26
N GLY A 21 21.50 3.90 3.16
CA GLY A 21 22.79 4.17 2.51
C GLY A 21 22.74 4.24 0.98
N ASP A 22 21.60 3.92 0.35
CA ASP A 22 21.37 4.03 -1.09
C ASP A 22 20.24 5.01 -1.39
N ALA A 23 20.61 6.24 -1.75
CA ALA A 23 19.66 7.30 -2.03
C ALA A 23 18.81 7.05 -3.30
N GLU A 24 19.27 6.23 -4.24
CA GLU A 24 18.47 5.85 -5.41
C GLU A 24 17.44 4.81 -5.03
N ARG A 25 17.87 3.78 -4.30
CA ARG A 25 16.96 2.74 -3.82
C ARG A 25 15.89 3.29 -2.91
N GLN A 26 16.23 4.23 -2.02
CA GLN A 26 15.24 4.88 -1.16
C GLN A 26 14.18 5.64 -1.98
N ARG A 27 14.57 6.30 -3.09
CA ARG A 27 13.61 6.97 -3.98
C ARG A 27 12.64 5.99 -4.64
N ASP A 28 13.13 4.82 -5.03
CA ASP A 28 12.28 3.77 -5.61
C ASP A 28 11.25 3.26 -4.61
N ILE A 29 11.70 3.02 -3.38
CA ILE A 29 10.85 2.58 -2.27
C ILE A 29 9.79 3.63 -1.97
N ASP A 30 10.20 4.88 -1.79
CA ASP A 30 9.29 5.99 -1.49
C ASP A 30 8.23 6.16 -2.59
N TRP A 31 8.66 6.11 -3.86
CA TRP A 31 7.75 6.20 -5.00
C TRP A 31 6.80 5.01 -5.07
N GLY A 32 7.33 3.79 -4.92
CA GLY A 32 6.57 2.56 -4.90
C GLY A 32 5.49 2.57 -3.83
N MET A 33 5.86 2.92 -2.61
CA MET A 33 4.94 3.13 -1.49
C MET A 33 3.82 4.11 -1.86
N CYS A 34 4.15 5.26 -2.47
CA CYS A 34 3.15 6.24 -2.89
C CYS A 34 2.17 5.73 -3.94
N GLN A 35 2.59 4.80 -4.81
CA GLN A 35 1.71 4.20 -5.82
C GLN A 35 0.78 3.12 -5.23
N SER A 36 1.27 2.35 -4.25
CA SER A 36 0.56 1.16 -3.76
C SER A 36 -0.10 1.31 -2.40
N CYS A 37 0.47 2.04 -1.45
CA CYS A 37 0.01 2.02 -0.06
C CYS A 37 -1.25 2.88 0.19
N PRO A 38 -1.34 4.16 -0.24
CA PRO A 38 -2.44 5.03 0.16
C PRO A 38 -3.83 4.49 -0.17
N GLY A 39 -4.72 4.49 0.83
CA GLY A 39 -6.11 4.05 0.74
C GLY A 39 -6.31 2.52 0.79
N THR A 40 -5.27 1.72 0.94
CA THR A 40 -5.36 0.25 0.97
C THR A 40 -6.14 -0.23 2.19
N ASP A 41 -5.81 0.27 3.39
CA ASP A 41 -6.46 -0.13 4.63
C ASP A 41 -7.92 0.34 4.67
N ALA A 42 -8.17 1.57 4.19
CA ALA A 42 -9.53 2.11 4.08
C ALA A 42 -10.39 1.32 3.09
N ASN A 43 -9.82 0.90 1.96
CA ASN A 43 -10.50 0.06 0.97
C ASN A 43 -10.81 -1.33 1.53
N LEU A 44 -9.88 -1.94 2.26
CA LEU A 44 -10.12 -3.22 2.95
C LEU A 44 -11.27 -3.10 3.94
N ALA A 45 -11.28 -2.06 4.79
CA ALA A 45 -12.36 -1.82 5.74
C ALA A 45 -13.72 -1.64 5.04
N ALA A 46 -13.76 -0.89 3.94
CA ALA A 46 -14.98 -0.70 3.14
C ALA A 46 -15.47 -2.02 2.53
N LEU A 47 -14.57 -2.86 2.04
CA LEU A 47 -14.90 -4.17 1.47
C LEU A 47 -15.40 -5.15 2.54
N LYS A 48 -14.76 -5.21 3.72
CA LYS A 48 -15.24 -6.03 4.85
C LYS A 48 -16.64 -5.59 5.28
N LYS A 49 -16.92 -4.29 5.33
CA LYS A 49 -18.26 -3.77 5.61
C LYS A 49 -19.28 -4.21 4.55
N LYS A 50 -18.92 -4.09 3.27
CA LYS A 50 -19.78 -4.47 2.14
C LYS A 50 -20.10 -5.97 2.12
N TYR A 51 -19.12 -6.82 2.42
CA TYR A 51 -19.23 -8.28 2.30
C TYR A 51 -19.39 -9.02 3.63
N ARG A 52 -19.76 -8.32 4.71
CA ARG A 52 -19.87 -8.86 6.08
C ARG A 52 -20.67 -10.17 6.23
N GLY A 53 -21.61 -10.45 5.33
CA GLY A 53 -22.43 -11.67 5.34
C GLY A 53 -21.96 -12.78 4.40
N GLN A 54 -20.85 -12.57 3.68
CA GLN A 54 -20.32 -13.53 2.71
C GLN A 54 -19.03 -14.16 3.26
N THR A 55 -19.15 -15.32 3.89
CA THR A 55 -18.05 -15.98 4.60
C THR A 55 -16.83 -16.22 3.71
N SER A 56 -17.01 -16.69 2.48
CA SER A 56 -15.90 -16.94 1.54
C SER A 56 -15.12 -15.66 1.21
N VAL A 57 -15.82 -14.53 1.04
CA VAL A 57 -15.20 -13.23 0.78
C VAL A 57 -14.51 -12.69 2.03
N MET A 58 -15.15 -12.80 3.19
CA MET A 58 -14.57 -12.35 4.46
C MET A 58 -13.28 -13.10 4.80
N ASN A 59 -13.21 -14.41 4.55
CA ASN A 59 -11.99 -15.20 4.74
C ASN A 59 -10.85 -14.69 3.84
N ALA A 60 -11.15 -14.38 2.57
CA ALA A 60 -10.14 -13.84 1.66
C ALA A 60 -9.68 -12.43 2.06
N LEU A 61 -10.55 -11.61 2.66
CA LEU A 61 -10.20 -10.27 3.14
C LEU A 61 -9.43 -10.32 4.47
N GLN A 62 -9.67 -11.30 5.34
CA GLN A 62 -8.96 -11.46 6.62
C GLN A 62 -7.45 -11.70 6.43
N ALA A 63 -7.05 -12.33 5.33
CA ALA A 63 -5.63 -12.52 5.01
C ALA A 63 -4.86 -11.20 4.79
N LEU A 64 -5.57 -10.06 4.70
CA LEU A 64 -5.02 -8.73 4.47
C LEU A 64 -5.15 -7.82 5.71
N ASP A 65 -5.47 -8.37 6.88
CA ASP A 65 -5.78 -7.58 8.09
C ASP A 65 -4.59 -6.86 8.72
N GLU A 66 -3.37 -7.23 8.34
CA GLU A 66 -2.17 -6.50 8.73
C GLU A 66 -2.23 -5.07 8.16
N ARG A 67 -1.98 -4.09 9.02
CA ARG A 67 -1.97 -2.69 8.61
C ARG A 67 -0.75 -2.43 7.73
N VAL A 68 -0.97 -1.97 6.51
CA VAL A 68 0.12 -1.70 5.54
C VAL A 68 0.30 -0.22 5.22
N GLU A 69 -0.52 0.68 5.73
CA GLU A 69 -0.26 2.12 5.57
C GLU A 69 0.71 2.62 6.66
N PRO A 70 1.98 2.94 6.31
CA PRO A 70 2.99 3.33 7.29
C PRO A 70 2.74 4.72 7.89
N MET A 71 1.88 5.51 7.26
CA MET A 71 1.59 6.90 7.61
C MET A 71 0.08 7.14 7.68
N GLY A 72 -0.32 8.20 8.38
CA GLY A 72 -1.69 8.69 8.30
C GLY A 72 -2.02 9.29 6.93
N ARG A 73 -3.30 9.38 6.55
CA ARG A 73 -3.73 9.89 5.23
C ARG A 73 -3.14 11.25 4.85
N GLU A 74 -3.17 12.22 5.76
CA GLU A 74 -2.66 13.57 5.48
C GLU A 74 -1.13 13.62 5.43
N GLU A 75 -0.46 12.77 6.20
CA GLU A 75 0.99 12.61 6.18
C GLU A 75 1.44 11.96 4.87
N ALA A 76 0.81 10.85 4.48
CA ALA A 76 1.04 10.20 3.20
C ALA A 76 0.83 11.16 2.03
N LYS A 77 -0.21 12.01 2.08
CA LYS A 77 -0.45 13.04 1.06
C LYS A 77 0.71 14.04 0.96
N ARG A 78 1.24 14.51 2.09
CA ARG A 78 2.38 15.44 2.11
C ARG A 78 3.65 14.75 1.61
N PHE A 79 3.95 13.57 2.12
CA PHE A 79 5.08 12.76 1.71
C PHE A 79 5.07 12.52 0.19
N CYS A 80 3.97 11.97 -0.33
CA CYS A 80 3.84 11.65 -1.75
C CYS A 80 3.79 12.87 -2.68
N ALA A 81 3.41 14.04 -2.17
CA ALA A 81 3.51 15.29 -2.94
C ALA A 81 4.96 15.73 -3.14
N THR A 82 5.87 15.31 -2.26
CA THR A 82 7.31 15.62 -2.33
C THR A 82 8.15 14.50 -2.93
N THR A 83 7.60 13.29 -3.03
CA THR A 83 8.29 12.14 -3.60
C THR A 83 8.57 12.35 -5.08
N ARG A 84 9.82 12.10 -5.49
CA ARG A 84 10.25 12.22 -6.88
C ARG A 84 10.05 10.90 -7.62
N LYS A 85 9.44 10.97 -8.81
CA LYS A 85 9.31 9.83 -9.74
C LYS A 85 10.70 9.34 -10.18
N PRO A 86 11.05 8.05 -9.98
CA PRO A 86 12.30 7.46 -10.45
C PRO A 86 12.40 7.42 -11.98
N GLU A 87 13.61 7.32 -12.52
CA GLU A 87 13.86 7.38 -13.97
C GLU A 87 13.28 6.17 -14.74
N TRP A 88 13.24 5.00 -14.10
CA TRP A 88 12.71 3.78 -14.71
C TRP A 88 11.18 3.74 -14.77
N ALA A 89 10.50 4.52 -13.93
CA ALA A 89 9.06 4.65 -13.98
C ALA A 89 8.74 5.58 -15.16
N LYS A 90 8.47 5.07 -16.35
CA LYS A 90 7.98 5.87 -17.49
C LYS A 90 6.46 5.90 -17.47
#